data_AF-A0A0H4JBX5-F1
#
_entry.id   AF-A0A0H4JBX5-F1
#
_cell.length_a   1.000
_cell.length_b   1.000
_cell.length_c   1.000
_cell.angle_alpha   90.00
_cell.angle_beta   90.00
_cell.angle_gamma   90.00
#
_symmetry.space_group_name_H-M   'P 1'
#
loop_
_entity.id
_entity.type
_entity.pdbx_description
1 polymer ?
#
loop_
_entity_poly.entity_id
_entity_poly.type
_entity_poly.pdbx_seq_one_letter_code
_entity_poly.pdbx_strand_id
1 'polypeptide(L)'
;MKDFIWKSKFYFAHFSQNLSQHRFLSLCATTSFYFLFTLIPFIILIFLILSKWVSNSDIIFNELQNITSNLLPELSGKIMLQVKKFTDNSKGLGWFWFFILFWAASPLANSLRKNFLIIFNKKIKRKFYVNKFIDIVILLLVIFLFFIYIFISKYLVDLAGLFHTLIPISEKSVVLILFSSISLIMFIAIFFKIMTPEKKLPQSLLLVGAAASCIVWIFLHEMFDLIMSMSQSYGIFYGSMRNLFISLIWLFLNVAGFLFGIELIAFIFNLEVYKFRSLFLHPSKSLLKIFFHSHIIRLQKKEVLFSYDSPSTSVYFIVDGQIKTTVHGNERLFHNNQYFGELSVINNTKRLGEAVVVSDWAKIIKIPNSTFKKLLSEDLEFQNYVLRNLNKIIIN
;
A
#
# COMPACT_ATOMS: atom_id res chain seq x y z
N MET A 1 13.31 -19.37 -19.77
CA MET A 1 13.03 -19.85 -18.39
C MET A 1 13.91 -19.19 -17.33
N LYS A 2 15.24 -19.22 -17.43
CA LYS A 2 16.17 -18.62 -16.43
C LYS A 2 15.91 -17.13 -16.14
N ASP A 3 15.69 -16.32 -17.18
CA ASP A 3 15.45 -14.88 -17.02
C ASP A 3 14.12 -14.58 -16.29
N PHE A 4 13.08 -15.39 -16.51
CA PHE A 4 11.79 -15.28 -15.81
C PHE A 4 11.92 -15.63 -14.32
N ILE A 5 12.63 -16.72 -14.00
CA ILE A 5 12.87 -17.14 -12.62
C ILE A 5 13.66 -16.06 -11.86
N TRP A 6 14.70 -15.50 -12.49
CA TRP A 6 15.48 -14.43 -11.88
C TRP A 6 14.64 -13.17 -11.63
N LYS A 7 13.80 -12.77 -12.60
CA LYS A 7 12.90 -11.62 -12.47
C LYS A 7 11.86 -11.81 -11.36
N SER A 8 11.28 -13.01 -11.27
CA SER A 8 10.34 -13.36 -10.19
C SER A 8 11.03 -13.30 -8.82
N LYS A 9 12.22 -13.91 -8.70
CA LYS A 9 13.03 -13.84 -7.47
C LYS A 9 13.39 -12.41 -7.09
N PHE A 10 13.73 -11.57 -8.06
CA PHE A 10 14.02 -10.15 -7.84
C PHE A 10 12.83 -9.41 -7.24
N TYR A 11 11.64 -9.59 -7.80
CA TYR A 11 10.43 -8.94 -7.29
C TYR A 11 10.04 -9.45 -5.92
N PHE A 12 10.05 -10.77 -5.71
CA PHE A 12 9.71 -11.37 -4.43
C PHE A 12 10.67 -10.93 -3.32
N ALA A 13 11.98 -10.90 -3.59
CA ALA A 13 12.98 -10.48 -2.61
C ALA A 13 12.77 -9.02 -2.17
N HIS A 14 12.57 -8.10 -3.12
CA HIS A 14 12.35 -6.68 -2.79
C HIS A 14 10.98 -6.44 -2.12
N PHE A 15 9.94 -7.16 -2.54
CA PHE A 15 8.64 -7.07 -1.90
C PHE A 15 8.67 -7.58 -0.45
N SER A 16 9.34 -8.71 -0.20
CA SER A 16 9.56 -9.24 1.15
C SER A 16 10.40 -8.28 2.01
N GLN A 17 11.42 -7.65 1.43
CA GLN A 17 12.22 -6.63 2.11
C GLN A 17 11.36 -5.42 2.51
N ASN A 18 10.47 -4.94 1.65
CA ASN A 18 9.54 -3.84 1.97
C ASN A 18 8.62 -4.21 3.15
N LEU A 19 8.01 -5.40 3.11
CA LEU A 19 7.15 -5.89 4.19
C LEU A 19 7.91 -5.88 5.54
N SER A 20 9.17 -6.30 5.53
CA SER A 20 10.02 -6.28 6.72
C SER A 20 10.38 -4.84 7.15
N GLN A 21 10.76 -3.97 6.21
CA GLN A 21 11.13 -2.58 6.49
C GLN A 21 9.98 -1.79 7.10
N HIS A 22 8.77 -1.96 6.56
CA HIS A 22 7.55 -1.34 7.09
C HIS A 22 6.99 -2.02 8.34
N ARG A 23 7.59 -3.13 8.78
CA ARG A 23 7.11 -3.98 9.89
C ARG A 23 5.63 -4.34 9.69
N PHE A 24 5.31 -4.87 8.52
CA PHE A 24 3.94 -5.09 8.05
C PHE A 24 3.04 -5.82 9.06
N LEU A 25 3.54 -6.88 9.71
CA LEU A 25 2.79 -7.61 10.73
C LEU A 25 2.42 -6.73 11.94
N SER A 26 3.31 -5.82 12.34
CA SER A 26 3.04 -4.85 13.41
C SER A 26 1.98 -3.84 12.99
N LEU A 27 1.97 -3.39 11.73
CA LEU A 27 0.93 -2.50 11.21
C LEU A 27 -0.43 -3.20 11.25
N CYS A 28 -0.49 -4.46 10.80
CA CYS A 28 -1.70 -5.27 10.87
C CYS A 28 -2.19 -5.43 12.31
N ALA A 29 -1.31 -5.82 13.23
CA ALA A 29 -1.66 -6.04 14.64
C ALA A 29 -2.22 -4.78 15.30
N THR A 30 -1.56 -3.64 15.10
CA THR A 30 -2.02 -2.36 15.68
C THR A 30 -3.36 -1.93 15.10
N THR A 31 -3.58 -2.09 13.79
CA THR A 31 -4.86 -1.73 13.16
C THR A 31 -5.98 -2.67 13.59
N SER A 32 -5.74 -3.98 13.68
CA SER A 32 -6.74 -4.94 14.18
C SER A 32 -7.09 -4.69 15.65
N PHE A 33 -6.09 -4.36 16.48
CA PHE A 33 -6.32 -3.94 17.86
C PHE A 33 -7.23 -2.72 17.91
N TYR A 34 -6.89 -1.64 17.19
CA TYR A 34 -7.77 -0.47 17.14
C TYR A 34 -9.14 -0.82 16.59
N PHE A 35 -9.23 -1.62 15.52
CA PHE A 35 -10.50 -2.06 14.95
C PHE A 35 -11.40 -2.70 16.01
N LEU A 36 -10.88 -3.61 16.82
CA LEU A 36 -11.62 -4.28 17.90
C LEU A 36 -12.27 -3.28 18.88
N PHE A 37 -11.50 -2.34 19.43
CA PHE A 37 -12.00 -1.33 20.38
C PHE A 37 -13.02 -0.38 19.74
N THR A 38 -12.83 -0.14 18.44
CA THR A 38 -13.59 0.85 17.68
C THR A 38 -14.88 0.26 17.10
N LEU A 39 -15.00 -1.06 17.05
CA LEU A 39 -16.05 -1.74 16.31
C LEU A 39 -17.45 -1.43 16.83
N ILE A 40 -17.69 -1.61 18.13
CA ILE A 40 -19.00 -1.33 18.74
C ILE A 40 -19.42 0.12 18.49
N PRO A 41 -18.64 1.16 18.84
CA PRO A 41 -19.05 2.54 18.59
C PRO A 41 -19.21 2.83 17.10
N PHE A 42 -18.40 2.21 16.23
CA PHE A 42 -18.52 2.39 14.78
C PHE A 42 -19.80 1.79 14.21
N ILE A 43 -20.22 0.60 14.65
CA ILE A 43 -21.47 -0.03 14.19
C ILE A 43 -22.69 0.72 14.69
N ILE A 44 -22.68 1.15 15.95
CA ILE A 44 -23.75 2.01 16.49
C ILE A 44 -23.86 3.27 15.65
N LEU A 45 -22.74 3.89 15.29
CA LEU A 45 -22.70 5.10 14.48
C LEU A 45 -23.22 4.84 13.05
N ILE A 46 -22.84 3.73 12.40
CA ILE A 46 -23.43 3.33 11.12
C ILE A 46 -24.95 3.16 11.25
N PHE A 47 -25.41 2.42 12.26
CA PHE A 47 -26.83 2.18 12.49
C PHE A 47 -27.61 3.49 12.71
N LEU A 48 -27.11 4.40 13.55
CA LEU A 48 -27.75 5.68 13.84
C LEU A 48 -27.82 6.61 12.63
N ILE A 49 -26.81 6.57 11.75
CA ILE A 49 -26.82 7.36 10.52
C ILE A 49 -27.77 6.73 9.50
N LEU A 50 -27.65 5.43 9.25
CA LEU A 50 -28.43 4.76 8.21
C LEU A 50 -29.92 4.64 8.56
N SER A 51 -30.28 4.41 9.82
CA SER A 51 -31.68 4.30 10.26
C SER A 51 -32.49 5.59 10.05
N LYS A 52 -31.83 6.74 9.93
CA LYS A 52 -32.48 8.01 9.54
C LYS A 52 -32.78 8.11 8.05
N TRP A 53 -32.04 7.38 7.21
CA TRP A 53 -32.14 7.44 5.76
C TRP A 53 -32.95 6.29 5.16
N VAL A 54 -33.05 5.16 5.86
CA VAL A 54 -33.81 3.98 5.43
C VAL A 54 -34.99 3.75 6.36
N SER A 55 -36.21 3.78 5.82
CA SER A 55 -37.44 3.64 6.60
C SER A 55 -37.63 2.26 7.25
N ASN A 56 -36.89 1.24 6.80
CA ASN A 56 -36.94 -0.11 7.37
C ASN A 56 -35.63 -0.42 8.12
N SER A 57 -35.68 -0.30 9.45
CA SER A 57 -34.54 -0.55 10.34
C SER A 57 -34.02 -1.99 10.30
N ASP A 58 -34.87 -2.95 9.96
CA ASP A 58 -34.53 -4.38 10.00
C ASP A 58 -33.56 -4.76 8.87
N ILE A 59 -33.65 -4.08 7.72
CA ILE A 59 -32.73 -4.27 6.60
C ILE A 59 -31.31 -3.88 7.00
N ILE A 60 -31.13 -2.73 7.65
CA ILE A 60 -29.82 -2.25 8.10
C ILE A 60 -29.25 -3.17 9.18
N PHE A 61 -30.10 -3.61 10.11
CA PHE A 61 -29.69 -4.51 11.18
C PHE A 61 -29.17 -5.85 10.63
N ASN A 62 -29.89 -6.45 9.69
CA ASN A 62 -29.49 -7.72 9.07
C ASN A 62 -28.18 -7.60 8.29
N GLU A 63 -27.97 -6.50 7.57
CA GLU A 63 -26.73 -6.30 6.80
C GLU A 63 -25.51 -6.03 7.70
N LEU A 64 -25.70 -5.24 8.77
CA LEU A 64 -24.67 -5.08 9.82
C LEU A 64 -24.36 -6.40 10.51
N GLN A 65 -25.37 -7.24 10.73
CA GLN A 65 -25.19 -8.58 11.26
C GLN A 65 -24.36 -9.46 10.32
N ASN A 66 -24.66 -9.45 9.02
CA ASN A 66 -23.91 -10.20 8.02
C ASN A 66 -22.42 -9.82 7.98
N ILE A 67 -22.10 -8.53 8.05
CA ILE A 67 -20.70 -8.07 8.01
C ILE A 67 -19.99 -8.38 9.31
N THR A 68 -20.66 -8.18 10.45
CA THR A 68 -20.06 -8.55 11.73
C THR A 68 -19.85 -10.04 11.85
N SER A 69 -20.74 -10.88 11.32
CA SER A 69 -20.52 -12.33 11.31
C SER A 69 -19.33 -12.70 10.42
N ASN A 70 -19.11 -11.98 9.32
CA ASN A 70 -17.96 -12.23 8.45
C ASN A 70 -16.63 -11.74 9.06
N LEU A 71 -16.65 -10.64 9.83
CA LEU A 71 -15.44 -10.06 10.43
C LEU A 71 -15.09 -10.62 11.80
N LEU A 72 -16.10 -10.92 12.63
CA LEU A 72 -15.96 -11.44 14.00
C LEU A 72 -17.10 -12.43 14.30
N PRO A 73 -17.06 -13.63 13.70
CA PRO A 73 -18.17 -14.59 13.73
C PRO A 73 -18.66 -14.91 15.14
N GLU A 74 -17.73 -15.06 16.09
CA GLU A 74 -18.08 -15.48 17.47
C GLU A 74 -18.45 -14.31 18.39
N LEU A 75 -18.19 -13.07 17.96
CA LEU A 75 -18.56 -11.86 18.71
C LEU A 75 -19.78 -11.14 18.12
N SER A 76 -20.14 -11.43 16.86
CA SER A 76 -21.22 -10.76 16.11
C SER A 76 -22.52 -10.67 16.92
N GLY A 77 -23.03 -11.80 17.44
CA GLY A 77 -24.28 -11.81 18.22
C GLY A 77 -24.21 -10.94 19.48
N LYS A 78 -23.08 -10.97 20.21
CA LYS A 78 -22.88 -10.13 21.40
C LYS A 78 -22.81 -8.65 21.04
N ILE A 79 -22.08 -8.31 19.98
CA ILE A 79 -21.96 -6.95 19.47
C ILE A 79 -23.34 -6.41 19.08
N MET A 80 -24.12 -7.20 18.32
CA MET A 80 -25.41 -6.75 17.80
C MET A 80 -26.48 -6.61 18.90
N LEU A 81 -26.42 -7.44 19.95
CA LEU A 81 -27.23 -7.23 21.15
C LEU A 81 -26.93 -5.90 21.85
N GLN A 82 -25.66 -5.51 21.93
CA GLN A 82 -25.27 -4.21 22.51
C GLN A 82 -25.75 -3.04 21.64
N VAL A 83 -25.65 -3.17 20.33
CA VAL A 83 -26.19 -2.18 19.38
C VAL A 83 -27.69 -2.00 19.58
N LYS A 84 -28.45 -3.10 19.66
CA LYS A 84 -29.90 -3.07 19.89
C LYS A 84 -30.27 -2.40 21.21
N LYS A 85 -29.62 -2.80 22.32
CA LYS A 85 -29.83 -2.20 23.64
C LYS A 85 -29.53 -0.70 23.65
N PHE A 86 -28.47 -0.28 22.96
CA PHE A 86 -28.11 1.12 22.87
C PHE A 86 -29.17 1.92 22.10
N THR A 87 -29.64 1.41 20.97
CA THR A 87 -30.68 2.05 20.15
C THR A 87 -32.01 2.15 20.91
N ASP A 88 -32.47 1.08 21.57
CA ASP A 88 -33.78 1.05 22.24
C ASP A 88 -33.85 2.04 23.42
N ASN A 89 -32.74 2.21 24.15
CA ASN A 89 -32.66 3.05 25.35
C ASN A 89 -32.29 4.51 25.09
N SER A 90 -31.79 4.89 23.91
CA SER A 90 -31.14 6.19 23.67
C SER A 90 -32.06 7.32 23.18
N LYS A 91 -33.37 7.26 23.49
CA LYS A 91 -34.44 8.15 22.97
C LYS A 91 -34.29 9.68 23.21
N GLY A 92 -33.21 10.20 23.78
CA GLY A 92 -33.12 11.62 24.16
C GLY A 92 -31.76 12.34 24.09
N LEU A 93 -30.64 11.68 23.73
CA LEU A 93 -29.29 12.28 23.77
C LEU A 93 -28.52 12.18 22.45
N GLY A 94 -29.25 12.20 21.32
CA GLY A 94 -28.72 11.81 20.00
C GLY A 94 -27.45 12.53 19.56
N TRP A 95 -27.36 13.86 19.71
CA TRP A 95 -26.18 14.62 19.28
C TRP A 95 -24.97 14.46 20.20
N PHE A 96 -25.18 14.39 21.51
CA PHE A 96 -24.09 14.21 22.48
C PHE A 96 -23.43 12.83 22.29
N TRP A 97 -24.23 11.77 22.20
CA TRP A 97 -23.73 10.42 21.92
C TRP A 97 -23.07 10.33 20.55
N PHE A 98 -23.59 11.03 19.54
CA PHE A 98 -22.98 11.07 18.21
C PHE A 98 -21.52 11.56 18.25
N PHE A 99 -21.22 12.65 18.94
CA PHE A 99 -19.84 13.14 19.07
C PHE A 99 -18.94 12.18 19.85
N ILE A 100 -19.45 11.57 20.92
CA ILE A 100 -18.72 10.56 21.70
C ILE A 100 -18.39 9.35 20.83
N LEU A 101 -19.35 8.87 20.05
CA LEU A 101 -19.16 7.72 19.15
C LEU A 101 -18.14 8.03 18.06
N PHE A 102 -18.18 9.23 17.45
CA PHE A 102 -17.13 9.65 16.50
C PHE A 102 -15.76 9.74 17.14
N TRP A 103 -15.70 10.26 18.37
CA TRP A 103 -14.45 10.32 19.12
C TRP A 103 -13.89 8.92 19.39
N ALA A 104 -14.74 8.01 19.86
CA ALA A 104 -14.42 6.61 20.10
C ALA A 104 -14.08 5.86 18.80
N ALA A 105 -14.68 6.26 17.67
CA ALA A 105 -14.46 5.66 16.36
C ALA A 105 -13.14 6.09 15.68
N SER A 106 -12.63 7.26 16.05
CA SER A 106 -11.47 7.89 15.38
C SER A 106 -10.14 7.11 15.42
N PRO A 107 -9.79 6.28 16.42
CA PRO A 107 -8.51 5.59 16.45
C PRO A 107 -8.28 4.67 15.25
N LEU A 108 -9.34 4.01 14.75
CA LEU A 108 -9.26 3.16 13.56
C LEU A 108 -8.87 3.96 12.31
N ALA A 109 -9.56 5.07 12.05
CA ALA A 109 -9.26 5.94 10.91
C ALA A 109 -7.85 6.53 10.99
N ASN A 110 -7.41 6.93 12.19
CA ASN A 110 -6.05 7.40 12.43
C ASN A 110 -5.01 6.30 12.15
N SER A 111 -5.27 5.07 12.59
CA SER A 111 -4.38 3.92 12.37
C SER A 111 -4.26 3.60 10.87
N LEU A 112 -5.38 3.49 10.15
CA LEU A 112 -5.37 3.27 8.71
C LEU A 112 -4.59 4.37 7.98
N ARG A 113 -4.90 5.65 8.26
CA ARG A 113 -4.19 6.78 7.65
C ARG A 113 -2.68 6.74 7.92
N LYS A 114 -2.26 6.41 9.15
CA LYS A 114 -0.84 6.27 9.50
C LYS A 114 -0.18 5.13 8.73
N ASN A 115 -0.85 3.99 8.57
CA ASN A 115 -0.30 2.88 7.78
C ASN A 115 -0.06 3.30 6.33
N PHE A 116 -1.00 3.98 5.69
CA PHE A 116 -0.81 4.50 4.32
C PHE A 116 0.39 5.47 4.25
N LEU A 117 0.56 6.33 5.24
CA LEU A 117 1.72 7.22 5.30
C LEU A 117 3.05 6.44 5.45
N ILE A 118 3.08 5.40 6.28
CA ILE A 118 4.27 4.56 6.49
C ILE A 118 4.62 3.80 5.21
N ILE A 119 3.64 3.14 4.58
CA ILE A 119 3.82 2.32 3.38
C ILE A 119 4.32 3.15 2.18
N PHE A 120 3.87 4.40 2.06
CA PHE A 120 4.38 5.33 1.03
C PHE A 120 5.60 6.14 1.47
N ASN A 121 6.17 5.86 2.66
CA ASN A 121 7.28 6.59 3.27
C ASN A 121 7.06 8.12 3.30
N LYS A 122 5.81 8.57 3.53
CA LYS A 122 5.45 9.99 3.60
C LYS A 122 5.27 10.44 5.03
N LYS A 123 5.99 11.50 5.42
CA LYS A 123 5.84 12.14 6.73
C LYS A 123 5.09 13.46 6.55
N ILE A 124 3.81 13.48 6.92
CA ILE A 124 2.99 14.68 6.90
C ILE A 124 2.80 15.20 8.33
N LYS A 125 3.40 16.34 8.64
CA LYS A 125 3.21 17.03 9.94
C LYS A 125 1.95 17.89 9.86
N ARG A 126 0.97 17.62 10.73
CA ARG A 126 -0.28 18.37 10.85
C ARG A 126 -0.59 18.61 12.33
N LYS A 127 -1.32 19.70 12.63
CA LYS A 127 -1.86 19.96 13.97
C LYS A 127 -2.85 18.85 14.37
N PHE A 128 -2.96 18.58 15.67
CA PHE A 128 -3.82 17.52 16.21
C PHE A 128 -5.28 17.62 15.73
N TYR A 129 -5.89 18.80 15.81
CA TYR A 129 -7.29 19.01 15.42
C TYR A 129 -7.55 18.76 13.93
N VAL A 130 -6.58 19.08 13.07
CA VAL A 130 -6.68 18.81 11.62
C VAL A 130 -6.68 17.31 11.36
N ASN A 131 -5.82 16.55 12.04
CA ASN A 131 -5.82 15.09 11.94
C ASN A 131 -7.14 14.51 12.43
N LYS A 132 -7.67 15.01 13.55
CA LYS A 132 -8.95 14.55 14.09
C LYS A 132 -10.11 14.81 13.11
N PHE A 133 -10.16 15.98 12.48
CA PHE A 133 -11.16 16.29 11.47
C PHE A 133 -11.06 15.36 10.25
N ILE A 134 -9.84 15.09 9.77
CA ILE A 134 -9.61 14.13 8.69
C ILE A 134 -10.09 12.74 9.09
N ASP A 135 -9.79 12.30 10.31
CA ASP A 135 -10.22 10.98 10.80
C ASP A 135 -11.76 10.88 10.83
N ILE A 136 -12.48 11.95 11.19
CA ILE A 136 -13.95 12.03 11.11
C ILE A 136 -14.44 11.93 9.67
N VAL A 137 -13.82 12.67 8.73
CA VAL A 137 -14.17 12.63 7.30
C VAL A 137 -13.94 11.22 6.74
N ILE A 138 -12.86 10.54 7.15
CA ILE A 138 -12.59 9.15 6.75
C ILE A 138 -13.70 8.23 7.24
N LEU A 139 -14.12 8.34 8.49
CA LEU A 139 -15.22 7.53 9.04
C LEU A 139 -16.52 7.78 8.26
N LEU A 140 -16.89 9.05 8.06
CA LEU A 140 -18.05 9.43 7.25
C LEU A 140 -18.00 8.85 5.84
N LEU A 141 -16.81 8.87 5.23
CA LEU A 141 -16.60 8.29 3.93
C LEU A 141 -16.78 6.78 3.91
N VAL A 142 -16.25 6.05 4.91
CA VAL A 142 -16.48 4.60 5.01
C VAL A 142 -17.96 4.30 5.15
N ILE A 143 -18.68 5.06 5.98
CA ILE A 143 -20.14 4.90 6.17
C ILE A 143 -20.90 5.20 4.88
N PHE A 144 -20.52 6.26 4.16
CA PHE A 144 -21.14 6.64 2.90
C PHE A 144 -20.89 5.60 1.80
N LEU A 145 -19.66 5.13 1.66
CA LEU A 145 -19.33 4.06 0.73
C LEU A 145 -20.03 2.75 1.11
N PHE A 146 -20.18 2.49 2.41
CA PHE A 146 -20.92 1.35 2.92
C PHE A 146 -22.41 1.44 2.55
N PHE A 147 -23.03 2.61 2.71
CA PHE A 147 -24.39 2.87 2.27
C PHE A 147 -24.58 2.59 0.77
N ILE A 148 -23.66 3.09 -0.07
CA ILE A 148 -23.68 2.82 -1.51
C ILE A 148 -23.57 1.32 -1.78
N TYR A 149 -22.70 0.61 -1.08
CA TYR A 149 -22.55 -0.83 -1.22
C TYR A 149 -23.85 -1.57 -0.89
N ILE A 150 -24.51 -1.26 0.23
CA ILE A 150 -25.82 -1.85 0.59
C ILE A 150 -26.85 -1.57 -0.50
N PHE A 151 -26.93 -0.31 -0.95
CA PHE A 151 -27.88 0.10 -1.96
C PHE A 151 -27.65 -0.71 -3.25
N ILE A 152 -26.43 -0.69 -3.79
CA ILE A 152 -26.06 -1.48 -4.98
C ILE A 152 -26.38 -2.96 -4.78
N SER A 153 -26.00 -3.55 -3.64
CA SER A 153 -26.27 -4.96 -3.35
C SER A 153 -27.77 -5.29 -3.39
N LYS A 154 -28.61 -4.44 -2.81
CA LYS A 154 -30.07 -4.61 -2.85
C LYS A 154 -30.62 -4.55 -4.27
N TYR A 155 -30.26 -3.51 -5.04
CA TYR A 155 -30.72 -3.40 -6.43
C TYR A 155 -30.19 -4.53 -7.31
N LEU A 156 -28.98 -5.04 -7.05
CA LEU A 156 -28.44 -6.20 -7.75
C LEU A 156 -29.25 -7.47 -7.46
N VAL A 157 -29.70 -7.67 -6.22
CA VAL A 157 -30.59 -8.79 -5.86
C VAL A 157 -31.95 -8.65 -6.54
N ASP A 158 -32.56 -7.46 -6.51
CA ASP A 158 -33.84 -7.19 -7.17
C ASP A 158 -33.74 -7.40 -8.70
N LEU A 159 -32.66 -6.90 -9.32
CA LEU A 159 -32.36 -7.11 -10.74
C LEU A 159 -32.13 -8.59 -11.05
N ALA A 160 -31.39 -9.31 -10.21
CA ALA A 160 -31.18 -10.74 -10.42
C ALA A 160 -32.49 -11.55 -10.34
N GLY A 161 -33.43 -11.15 -9.47
CA GLY A 161 -34.78 -11.70 -9.44
C GLY A 161 -35.54 -11.49 -10.76
N LEU A 162 -35.40 -10.31 -11.37
CA LEU A 162 -35.97 -10.00 -12.70
C LEU A 162 -35.26 -10.74 -13.84
N PHE A 163 -33.95 -10.97 -13.75
CA PHE A 163 -33.23 -11.76 -14.75
C PHE A 163 -33.54 -13.26 -14.66
N HIS A 164 -33.80 -13.77 -13.46
CA HIS A 164 -34.18 -15.17 -13.24
C HIS A 164 -35.54 -15.52 -13.89
N THR A 165 -36.44 -14.54 -14.07
CA THR A 165 -37.69 -14.76 -14.81
C THR A 165 -37.50 -14.82 -16.33
N LEU A 166 -36.40 -14.25 -16.85
CA LEU A 166 -36.09 -14.22 -18.29
C LEU A 166 -35.16 -15.36 -18.73
N ILE A 167 -34.24 -15.79 -17.86
CA ILE A 167 -33.30 -16.88 -18.13
C ILE A 167 -33.17 -17.73 -16.85
N PRO A 168 -33.72 -18.97 -16.82
CA PRO A 168 -33.66 -19.84 -15.66
C PRO A 168 -32.27 -20.48 -15.55
N ILE A 169 -31.26 -19.66 -15.23
CA ILE A 169 -29.93 -20.13 -14.83
C ILE A 169 -29.86 -19.99 -13.32
N SER A 170 -29.90 -21.16 -12.65
CA SER A 170 -29.54 -21.49 -11.26
C SER A 170 -29.51 -20.35 -10.22
N GLU A 171 -30.23 -20.61 -9.11
CA GLU A 171 -30.62 -19.76 -7.96
C GLU A 171 -29.54 -18.91 -7.25
N LYS A 172 -28.28 -18.89 -7.68
CA LYS A 172 -27.27 -17.89 -7.29
C LYS A 172 -26.40 -17.60 -8.51
N SER A 173 -26.89 -16.74 -9.40
CA SER A 173 -26.26 -16.47 -10.68
C SER A 173 -24.80 -16.04 -10.50
N VAL A 174 -23.89 -16.68 -11.25
CA VAL A 174 -22.46 -16.29 -11.36
C VAL A 174 -22.33 -14.77 -11.60
N VAL A 175 -23.33 -14.22 -12.31
CA VAL A 175 -23.55 -12.79 -12.53
C VAL A 175 -23.56 -11.99 -11.21
N LEU A 176 -24.35 -12.39 -10.21
CA LEU A 176 -24.45 -11.69 -8.93
C LEU A 176 -23.12 -11.71 -8.16
N ILE A 177 -22.38 -12.83 -8.20
CA ILE A 177 -21.04 -12.94 -7.59
C ILE A 177 -20.04 -12.00 -8.29
N LEU A 178 -20.06 -11.95 -9.62
CA LEU A 178 -19.20 -11.06 -10.41
C LEU A 178 -19.52 -9.58 -10.13
N PHE A 179 -20.80 -9.21 -10.09
CA PHE A 179 -21.23 -7.83 -9.80
C PHE A 179 -20.96 -7.42 -8.34
N SER A 180 -21.13 -8.33 -7.37
CA SER A 180 -20.75 -8.07 -5.99
C SER A 180 -19.23 -7.87 -5.87
N SER A 181 -18.44 -8.71 -6.53
CA SER A 181 -16.98 -8.62 -6.55
C SER A 181 -16.48 -7.33 -7.21
N ILE A 182 -17.07 -6.92 -8.34
CA ILE A 182 -16.68 -5.67 -9.02
C ILE A 182 -17.02 -4.44 -8.16
N SER A 183 -18.18 -4.46 -7.49
CA SER A 183 -18.59 -3.41 -6.55
C SER A 183 -17.60 -3.29 -5.39
N LEU A 184 -17.18 -4.42 -4.82
CA LEU A 184 -16.18 -4.46 -3.75
C LEU A 184 -14.81 -3.93 -4.22
N ILE A 185 -14.35 -4.32 -5.41
CA ILE A 185 -13.09 -3.81 -5.99
C ILE A 185 -13.16 -2.29 -6.16
N MET A 186 -14.28 -1.77 -6.68
CA MET A 186 -14.48 -0.33 -6.86
C MET A 186 -14.51 0.41 -5.51
N PHE A 187 -15.19 -0.15 -4.51
CA PHE A 187 -15.21 0.37 -3.15
C PHE A 187 -13.79 0.51 -2.58
N ILE A 188 -12.99 -0.58 -2.64
CA ILE A 188 -11.61 -0.58 -2.13
C ILE A 188 -10.74 0.39 -2.94
N ALA A 189 -10.87 0.42 -4.27
CA ALA A 189 -10.09 1.30 -5.13
C ALA A 189 -10.36 2.78 -4.83
N ILE A 190 -11.63 3.16 -4.61
CA ILE A 190 -12.00 4.52 -4.20
C ILE A 190 -11.41 4.83 -2.81
N PHE A 191 -11.55 3.91 -1.86
CA PHE A 191 -10.98 4.09 -0.53
C PHE A 191 -9.45 4.28 -0.59
N PHE A 192 -8.75 3.44 -1.35
CA PHE A 192 -7.30 3.56 -1.58
C PHE A 192 -6.93 4.88 -2.24
N LYS A 193 -7.70 5.34 -3.23
CA LYS A 193 -7.47 6.64 -3.88
C LYS A 193 -7.47 7.80 -2.89
N ILE A 194 -8.39 7.78 -1.93
CA ILE A 194 -8.59 8.87 -0.99
C ILE A 194 -7.58 8.82 0.15
N MET A 195 -7.22 7.61 0.60
CA MET A 195 -6.25 7.43 1.68
C MET A 195 -4.80 7.61 1.21
N THR A 196 -4.50 7.35 -0.06
CA THR A 196 -3.14 7.40 -0.58
C THR A 196 -2.62 8.84 -0.60
N PRO A 197 -1.47 9.13 0.03
CA PRO A 197 -0.91 10.49 0.05
C PRO A 197 -0.30 10.92 -1.30
N GLU A 198 0.02 9.98 -2.19
CA GLU A 198 0.68 10.23 -3.46
C GLU A 198 -0.31 10.61 -4.57
N LYS A 199 -0.31 11.88 -4.97
CA LYS A 199 -1.26 12.42 -5.97
C LYS A 199 -1.01 11.94 -7.40
N LYS A 200 0.20 11.48 -7.71
CA LYS A 200 0.62 11.04 -9.05
C LYS A 200 0.37 9.55 -9.31
N LEU A 201 -0.31 8.85 -8.38
CA LEU A 201 -0.56 7.43 -8.51
C LEU A 201 -1.51 7.14 -9.69
N PRO A 202 -1.16 6.25 -10.64
CA PRO A 202 -2.05 5.89 -11.73
C PRO A 202 -3.26 5.11 -11.22
N GLN A 203 -4.44 5.39 -11.78
CA GLN A 203 -5.70 4.76 -11.36
C GLN A 203 -5.74 3.25 -11.64
N SER A 204 -5.06 2.80 -12.70
CA SER A 204 -4.92 1.37 -13.00
C SER A 204 -4.26 0.61 -11.86
N LEU A 205 -3.29 1.22 -11.17
CA LEU A 205 -2.59 0.58 -10.07
C LEU A 205 -3.48 0.45 -8.82
N LEU A 206 -4.37 1.41 -8.58
CA LEU A 206 -5.38 1.31 -7.51
C LEU A 206 -6.28 0.10 -7.72
N LEU A 207 -6.71 -0.15 -8.96
CA LEU A 207 -7.52 -1.32 -9.31
C LEU A 207 -6.74 -2.62 -9.10
N VAL A 208 -5.45 -2.66 -9.45
CA VAL A 208 -4.60 -3.84 -9.21
C VAL A 208 -4.49 -4.15 -7.72
N GLY A 209 -4.26 -3.15 -6.87
CA GLY A 209 -4.18 -3.38 -5.42
C GLY A 209 -5.53 -3.72 -4.79
N ALA A 210 -6.62 -3.12 -5.26
CA ALA A 210 -7.97 -3.46 -4.82
C ALA A 210 -8.33 -4.91 -5.19
N ALA A 211 -8.06 -5.31 -6.43
CA ALA A 211 -8.25 -6.68 -6.88
C ALA A 211 -7.37 -7.66 -6.08
N ALA A 212 -6.11 -7.31 -5.79
CA ALA A 212 -5.25 -8.12 -4.95
C ALA A 212 -5.82 -8.30 -3.53
N SER A 213 -6.38 -7.24 -2.93
CA SER A 213 -7.04 -7.33 -1.61
C SER A 213 -8.25 -8.26 -1.65
N CYS A 214 -9.10 -8.13 -2.69
CA CYS A 214 -10.25 -9.00 -2.88
C CYS A 214 -9.84 -10.46 -3.07
N ILE A 215 -8.79 -10.74 -3.85
CA ILE A 215 -8.28 -12.11 -4.05
C ILE A 215 -7.82 -12.71 -2.73
N VAL A 216 -7.09 -11.95 -1.91
CA VAL A 216 -6.67 -12.41 -0.58
C VAL A 216 -7.88 -12.66 0.31
N TRP A 217 -8.91 -11.81 0.29
CA TRP A 217 -10.13 -12.04 1.07
C TRP A 217 -10.93 -13.25 0.61
N ILE A 218 -11.04 -13.50 -0.70
CA ILE A 218 -11.66 -14.73 -1.22
C ILE A 218 -10.88 -15.95 -0.73
N PHE A 219 -9.55 -15.91 -0.82
CA PHE A 219 -8.71 -16.98 -0.32
C PHE A 219 -8.87 -17.19 1.20
N LEU A 220 -8.94 -16.10 1.98
CA LEU A 220 -9.18 -16.17 3.41
C LEU A 220 -10.54 -16.80 3.72
N HIS A 221 -11.60 -16.38 3.03
CA HIS A 221 -12.94 -16.94 3.19
C HIS A 221 -12.95 -18.47 3.02
N GLU A 222 -12.34 -18.99 1.94
CA GLU A 222 -12.20 -20.44 1.73
C GLU A 222 -11.35 -21.14 2.80
N MET A 223 -10.38 -20.42 3.39
CA MET A 223 -9.55 -20.93 4.49
C MET A 223 -10.23 -20.88 5.86
N PHE A 224 -11.42 -20.26 5.98
CA PHE A 224 -12.08 -20.07 7.27
C PHE A 224 -12.41 -21.39 7.96
N ASP A 225 -13.01 -22.33 7.23
CA ASP A 225 -13.41 -23.64 7.77
C ASP A 225 -12.21 -24.48 8.21
N LEU A 226 -11.08 -24.35 7.50
CA LEU A 226 -9.82 -24.96 7.89
C LEU A 226 -9.28 -24.36 9.19
N ILE A 227 -9.31 -23.05 9.34
CA ILE A 227 -8.89 -22.38 10.58
C ILE A 227 -9.79 -22.81 11.75
N MET A 228 -11.11 -22.87 11.52
CA MET A 228 -12.07 -23.30 12.54
C MET A 228 -11.88 -24.76 12.96
N SER A 229 -11.66 -25.68 12.01
CA SER A 229 -11.41 -27.09 12.34
C SER A 229 -10.09 -27.29 13.09
N MET A 230 -9.01 -26.60 12.72
CA MET A 230 -7.74 -26.63 13.47
C MET A 230 -7.88 -26.04 14.88
N SER A 231 -8.78 -25.07 15.07
CA SER A 231 -8.98 -24.41 16.35
C SER A 231 -9.59 -25.30 17.43
N GLN A 232 -10.19 -26.44 17.06
CA GLN A 232 -10.79 -27.36 18.02
C GLN A 232 -9.74 -27.90 19.01
N SER A 233 -8.50 -28.12 18.55
CA SER A 233 -7.34 -28.47 19.39
C SER A 233 -6.82 -27.28 20.22
N TYR A 234 -6.95 -26.04 19.72
CA TYR A 234 -6.58 -24.83 20.47
C TYR A 234 -7.43 -24.58 21.73
N GLY A 235 -8.62 -25.19 21.80
CA GLY A 235 -9.45 -25.18 23.01
C GLY A 235 -8.76 -25.75 24.25
N ILE A 236 -7.74 -26.60 24.06
CA ILE A 236 -6.96 -27.20 25.15
C ILE A 236 -6.14 -26.14 25.90
N PHE A 237 -5.56 -25.17 25.20
CA PHE A 237 -4.71 -24.15 25.79
C PHE A 237 -5.49 -22.93 26.33
N TYR A 238 -6.57 -22.55 25.65
CA TYR A 238 -7.28 -21.29 25.91
C TYR A 238 -8.68 -21.44 26.50
N GLY A 239 -9.20 -22.68 26.63
CA GLY A 239 -10.50 -22.96 27.24
C GLY A 239 -11.62 -22.08 26.69
N SER A 240 -12.35 -21.39 27.57
CA SER A 240 -13.47 -20.52 27.21
C SER A 240 -13.08 -19.26 26.42
N MET A 241 -11.79 -18.90 26.39
CA MET A 241 -11.29 -17.75 25.62
C MET A 241 -10.97 -18.11 24.17
N ARG A 242 -11.03 -19.39 23.78
CA ARG A 242 -10.72 -19.86 22.43
C ARG A 242 -11.35 -18.98 21.34
N ASN A 243 -12.65 -18.74 21.46
CA ASN A 243 -13.43 -17.99 20.48
C ASN A 243 -12.95 -16.52 20.34
N LEU A 244 -12.56 -15.91 21.46
CA LEU A 244 -12.00 -14.56 21.41
C LEU A 244 -10.72 -14.54 20.57
N PHE A 245 -9.80 -15.48 20.82
CA PHE A 245 -8.53 -15.57 20.09
C PHE A 245 -8.71 -15.87 18.60
N ILE A 246 -9.60 -16.79 18.23
CA ILE A 246 -9.88 -17.09 16.81
C ILE A 246 -10.40 -15.85 16.11
N SER A 247 -11.36 -15.15 16.72
CA SER A 247 -11.90 -13.90 16.18
C SER A 247 -10.83 -12.81 16.02
N LEU A 248 -9.85 -12.72 16.94
CA LEU A 248 -8.72 -11.79 16.81
C LEU A 248 -7.78 -12.16 15.67
N ILE A 249 -7.43 -13.43 15.52
CA ILE A 249 -6.58 -13.92 14.42
C ILE A 249 -7.28 -13.68 13.09
N TRP A 250 -8.58 -13.96 13.02
CA TRP A 250 -9.37 -13.73 11.83
C TRP A 250 -9.44 -12.24 11.44
N LEU A 251 -9.68 -11.35 12.41
CA LEU A 251 -9.64 -9.91 12.19
C LEU A 251 -8.24 -9.44 11.74
N PHE A 252 -7.18 -10.03 12.32
CA PHE A 252 -5.80 -9.79 11.91
C PHE A 252 -5.57 -10.14 10.44
N LEU A 253 -6.02 -11.31 10.00
CA LEU A 253 -5.89 -11.76 8.61
C LEU A 253 -6.69 -10.87 7.64
N ASN A 254 -7.90 -10.45 8.03
CA ASN A 254 -8.71 -9.54 7.22
C ASN A 254 -8.01 -8.18 7.02
N VAL A 255 -7.46 -7.60 8.09
CA VAL A 255 -6.67 -6.37 8.02
C VAL A 255 -5.39 -6.57 7.20
N ALA A 256 -4.73 -7.72 7.35
CA ALA A 256 -3.54 -8.05 6.56
C ALA A 256 -3.86 -8.15 5.06
N GLY A 257 -4.95 -8.81 4.68
CA GLY A 257 -5.39 -8.88 3.27
C GLY A 257 -5.68 -7.50 2.68
N PHE A 258 -6.30 -6.62 3.46
CA PHE A 258 -6.53 -5.23 3.06
C PHE A 258 -5.23 -4.43 2.91
N LEU A 259 -4.33 -4.50 3.89
CA LEU A 259 -3.06 -3.77 3.84
C LEU A 259 -2.09 -4.34 2.80
N PHE A 260 -2.23 -5.63 2.44
CA PHE A 260 -1.44 -6.26 1.40
C PHE A 260 -1.65 -5.59 0.04
N GLY A 261 -2.88 -5.22 -0.31
CA GLY A 261 -3.17 -4.54 -1.57
C GLY A 261 -2.49 -3.16 -1.69
N ILE A 262 -2.46 -2.39 -0.60
CA ILE A 262 -1.80 -1.09 -0.60
C ILE A 262 -0.27 -1.20 -0.59
N GLU A 263 0.28 -2.22 0.08
CA GLU A 263 1.72 -2.53 0.02
C GLU A 263 2.15 -2.88 -1.40
N LEU A 264 1.34 -3.70 -2.09
CA LEU A 264 1.58 -4.07 -3.49
C LEU A 264 1.54 -2.84 -4.41
N ILE A 265 0.58 -1.92 -4.20
CA ILE A 265 0.53 -0.63 -4.91
C ILE A 265 1.84 0.14 -4.72
N ALA A 266 2.28 0.34 -3.47
CA ALA A 266 3.48 1.09 -3.17
C ALA A 266 4.73 0.45 -3.78
N PHE A 267 4.82 -0.89 -3.74
CA PHE A 267 5.90 -1.64 -4.35
C PHE A 267 5.98 -1.43 -5.88
N ILE A 268 4.86 -1.59 -6.60
CA ILE A 268 4.84 -1.43 -8.06
C ILE A 268 5.12 0.03 -8.44
N PHE A 269 4.58 1.00 -7.68
CA PHE A 269 4.82 2.42 -7.91
C PHE A 269 6.31 2.79 -7.78
N ASN A 270 7.04 2.14 -6.87
CA ASN A 270 8.46 2.39 -6.59
C ASN A 270 9.40 1.43 -7.33
N LEU A 271 8.90 0.62 -8.25
CA LEU A 271 9.66 -0.47 -8.88
C LEU A 271 10.90 0.02 -9.65
N GLU A 272 10.83 1.17 -10.29
CA GLU A 272 12.00 1.82 -10.91
C GLU A 272 13.09 2.17 -9.89
N VAL A 273 12.71 2.69 -8.73
CA VAL A 273 13.63 3.05 -7.65
C VAL A 273 14.41 1.81 -7.19
N TYR A 274 13.72 0.67 -7.00
CA TYR A 274 14.36 -0.60 -6.60
C TYR A 274 15.30 -1.17 -7.67
N LYS A 275 14.98 -1.00 -8.97
CA LYS A 275 15.89 -1.38 -10.05
C LYS A 275 17.19 -0.59 -9.98
N PHE A 276 17.10 0.73 -9.83
CA PHE A 276 18.29 1.59 -9.71
C PHE A 276 19.07 1.34 -8.42
N ARG A 277 18.38 1.13 -7.29
CA ARG A 277 19.01 0.69 -6.03
C ARG A 277 19.91 -0.53 -6.26
N SER A 278 19.35 -1.55 -6.90
CA SER A 278 20.05 -2.80 -7.19
C SER A 278 21.20 -2.61 -8.18
N LEU A 279 21.07 -1.68 -9.13
CA LEU A 279 22.14 -1.32 -10.05
C LEU A 279 23.37 -0.78 -9.30
N PHE A 280 23.18 0.06 -8.27
CA PHE A 280 24.28 0.62 -7.48
C PHE A 280 24.88 -0.36 -6.47
N LEU A 281 24.03 -1.06 -5.71
CA LEU A 281 24.50 -1.89 -4.59
C LEU A 281 24.97 -3.28 -5.04
N HIS A 282 24.28 -3.89 -6.01
CA HIS A 282 24.51 -5.26 -6.44
C HIS A 282 24.42 -5.40 -7.98
N PRO A 283 25.30 -4.71 -8.74
CA PRO A 283 25.29 -4.79 -10.20
C PRO A 283 25.49 -6.23 -10.65
N SER A 284 24.61 -6.72 -11.52
CA SER A 284 24.71 -8.07 -12.09
C SER A 284 24.40 -8.08 -13.58
N LYS A 285 25.02 -9.01 -14.32
CA LYS A 285 24.77 -9.17 -15.77
C LYS A 285 23.29 -9.42 -16.08
N SER A 286 22.62 -10.22 -15.25
CA SER A 286 21.18 -10.49 -15.38
C SER A 286 20.32 -9.24 -15.20
N LEU A 287 20.64 -8.40 -14.20
CA LEU A 287 19.94 -7.13 -13.97
C LEU A 287 20.08 -6.18 -15.15
N LEU A 288 21.30 -6.02 -15.67
CA LEU A 288 21.59 -5.18 -16.83
C LEU A 288 20.83 -5.67 -18.07
N LYS A 289 20.86 -6.98 -18.33
CA LYS A 289 20.20 -7.60 -19.48
C LYS A 289 18.67 -7.49 -19.40
N ILE A 290 18.07 -7.72 -18.23
CA ILE A 290 16.61 -7.83 -18.08
C ILE A 290 15.94 -6.46 -17.94
N PHE A 291 16.54 -5.53 -17.21
CA PHE A 291 15.91 -4.26 -16.88
C PHE A 291 16.51 -3.05 -17.59
N PHE A 292 17.80 -3.06 -17.88
CA PHE A 292 18.51 -1.87 -18.36
C PHE A 292 18.99 -1.98 -19.81
N HIS A 293 18.70 -3.06 -20.53
CA HIS A 293 19.16 -3.24 -21.91
C HIS A 293 18.80 -2.06 -22.82
N SER A 294 17.56 -1.55 -22.71
CA SER A 294 17.09 -0.38 -23.46
C SER A 294 17.60 0.97 -22.93
N HIS A 295 18.15 1.00 -21.71
CA HIS A 295 18.64 2.21 -21.06
C HIS A 295 20.15 2.42 -21.24
N ILE A 296 20.85 1.44 -21.83
CA ILE A 296 22.29 1.53 -22.09
C ILE A 296 22.52 2.45 -23.28
N ILE A 297 23.19 3.57 -23.02
CA ILE A 297 23.65 4.51 -24.03
C ILE A 297 25.11 4.15 -24.35
N ARG A 298 25.42 4.06 -25.65
CA ARG A 298 26.78 3.83 -26.15
C ARG A 298 27.37 5.15 -26.58
N LEU A 299 28.59 5.42 -26.14
CA LEU A 299 29.34 6.63 -26.41
C LEU A 299 30.69 6.26 -27.04
N GLN A 300 31.19 7.08 -27.96
CA GLN A 300 32.52 6.93 -28.55
C GLN A 300 33.59 7.69 -27.76
N LYS A 301 34.86 7.37 -28.02
CA LYS A 301 36.02 8.08 -27.48
C LYS A 301 35.92 9.60 -27.70
N LYS A 302 36.28 10.38 -26.68
CA LYS A 302 36.22 11.86 -26.65
C LYS A 302 34.81 12.47 -26.66
N GLU A 303 33.73 11.68 -26.61
CA GLU A 303 32.40 12.24 -26.40
C GLU A 303 32.27 12.85 -25.01
N VAL A 304 31.66 14.05 -24.96
CA VAL A 304 31.39 14.80 -23.73
C VAL A 304 29.98 14.49 -23.24
N LEU A 305 29.85 14.01 -22.00
CA LEU A 305 28.55 13.65 -21.42
C LEU A 305 27.84 14.85 -20.81
N PHE A 306 28.61 15.73 -20.18
CA PHE A 306 28.16 17.02 -19.68
C PHE A 306 29.36 17.94 -19.50
N SER A 307 29.13 19.24 -19.67
CA SER A 307 30.13 20.30 -19.50
C SER A 307 29.83 21.11 -18.23
N TYR A 308 30.81 21.91 -17.83
CA TYR A 308 30.67 22.88 -16.75
C TYR A 308 29.43 23.77 -16.96
N ASP A 309 28.74 24.10 -15.86
CA ASP A 309 27.54 24.95 -15.84
C ASP A 309 26.29 24.36 -16.55
N SER A 310 26.35 23.12 -17.04
CA SER A 310 25.15 22.47 -17.61
C SER A 310 24.16 22.02 -16.52
N PRO A 311 22.86 21.81 -16.85
CA PRO A 311 21.86 21.37 -15.88
C PRO A 311 22.13 19.97 -15.29
N SER A 312 22.03 19.82 -13.97
CA SER A 312 22.23 18.55 -13.25
C SER A 312 20.98 17.64 -13.28
N THR A 313 20.62 17.16 -14.47
CA THR A 313 19.39 16.37 -14.67
C THR A 313 19.53 14.90 -14.25
N SER A 314 20.75 14.36 -14.15
CA SER A 314 20.97 12.93 -13.95
C SER A 314 22.29 12.58 -13.28
N VAL A 315 22.36 11.40 -12.68
CA VAL A 315 23.59 10.70 -12.31
C VAL A 315 23.86 9.64 -13.38
N TYR A 316 25.12 9.27 -13.60
CA TYR A 316 25.48 8.29 -14.62
C TYR A 316 26.16 7.09 -13.98
N PHE A 317 25.79 5.89 -14.40
CA PHE A 317 26.41 4.63 -13.99
C PHE A 317 27.15 4.00 -15.16
N ILE A 318 28.39 3.58 -14.97
CA ILE A 318 29.25 3.00 -15.99
C ILE A 318 29.04 1.49 -16.02
N VAL A 319 28.45 1.01 -17.12
CA VAL A 319 28.33 -0.43 -17.37
C VAL A 319 29.65 -0.98 -17.89
N ASP A 320 30.31 -0.23 -18.78
CA ASP A 320 31.57 -0.64 -19.41
C ASP A 320 32.33 0.57 -19.97
N GLY A 321 33.66 0.51 -19.97
CA GLY A 321 34.54 1.59 -20.44
C GLY A 321 35.08 2.50 -19.32
N GLN A 322 35.73 3.58 -19.72
CA GLN A 322 36.39 4.52 -18.81
C GLN A 322 35.98 5.95 -19.11
N ILE A 323 35.62 6.67 -18.06
CA ILE A 323 35.18 8.08 -18.14
C ILE A 323 36.05 8.91 -17.22
N LYS A 324 36.58 10.01 -17.73
CA LYS A 324 37.32 10.98 -16.94
C LYS A 324 36.42 12.17 -16.62
N THR A 325 36.37 12.55 -15.36
CA THR A 325 35.74 13.80 -14.93
C THR A 325 36.79 14.80 -14.48
N THR A 326 36.64 16.06 -14.86
CA THR A 326 37.51 17.14 -14.42
C THR A 326 36.68 18.17 -13.65
N VAL A 327 36.93 18.30 -12.35
CA VAL A 327 36.20 19.21 -11.45
C VAL A 327 37.21 20.11 -10.76
N HIS A 328 37.11 21.44 -10.97
CA HIS A 328 38.06 22.42 -10.43
C HIS A 328 39.55 22.08 -10.69
N GLY A 329 39.87 21.54 -11.88
CA GLY A 329 41.23 21.14 -12.24
C GLY A 329 41.66 19.76 -11.74
N ASN A 330 40.90 19.13 -10.82
CA ASN A 330 41.16 17.78 -10.37
C ASN A 330 40.53 16.76 -11.33
N GLU A 331 41.36 15.91 -11.92
CA GLU A 331 40.92 14.84 -12.80
C GLU A 331 40.67 13.55 -12.02
N ARG A 332 39.59 12.85 -12.36
CA ARG A 332 39.25 11.54 -11.80
C ARG A 332 38.83 10.58 -12.88
N LEU A 333 39.40 9.39 -12.87
CA LEU A 333 39.06 8.31 -13.78
C LEU A 333 38.06 7.36 -13.11
N PHE A 334 36.95 7.11 -13.80
CA PHE A 334 35.91 6.18 -13.38
C PHE A 334 35.91 4.96 -14.29
N HIS A 335 35.68 3.80 -13.69
CA HIS A 335 35.70 2.48 -14.31
C HIS A 335 34.33 1.78 -14.21
N ASN A 336 34.25 0.58 -14.77
CA ASN A 336 33.07 -0.27 -14.74
C ASN A 336 32.49 -0.43 -13.32
N ASN A 337 31.16 -0.41 -13.22
CA ASN A 337 30.37 -0.48 -11.98
C ASN A 337 30.54 0.71 -11.03
N GLN A 338 31.13 1.82 -11.49
CA GLN A 338 31.16 3.07 -10.75
C GLN A 338 30.13 4.06 -11.32
N TYR A 339 29.84 5.10 -10.56
CA TYR A 339 28.94 6.17 -10.96
C TYR A 339 29.57 7.53 -10.72
N PHE A 340 29.07 8.55 -11.42
CA PHE A 340 29.56 9.93 -11.33
C PHE A 340 28.45 10.94 -11.62
N GLY A 341 28.70 12.19 -11.27
CA GLY A 341 27.77 13.32 -11.45
C GLY A 341 26.79 13.49 -10.29
N GLU A 342 26.99 12.76 -9.20
CA GLU A 342 26.23 12.83 -7.95
C GLU A 342 26.42 14.15 -7.23
N LEU A 343 27.62 14.75 -7.25
CA LEU A 343 27.95 15.97 -6.49
C LEU A 343 26.98 17.11 -6.81
N SER A 344 26.77 17.42 -8.09
CA SER A 344 25.84 18.47 -8.50
C SER A 344 24.38 18.14 -8.15
N VAL A 345 24.01 16.86 -8.21
CA VAL A 345 22.65 16.40 -7.88
C VAL A 345 22.38 16.52 -6.38
N ILE A 346 23.36 16.19 -5.54
CA ILE A 346 23.28 16.28 -4.07
C ILE A 346 23.25 17.76 -3.65
N ASN A 347 24.14 18.59 -4.21
CA ASN A 347 24.26 20.00 -3.85
C ASN A 347 23.21 20.91 -4.48
N ASN A 348 22.34 20.39 -5.34
CA ASN A 348 21.36 21.18 -6.11
C ASN A 348 22.00 22.30 -6.94
N THR A 349 23.19 22.07 -7.47
CA THR A 349 23.91 23.04 -8.32
C THR A 349 23.93 22.56 -9.76
N LYS A 350 24.27 23.46 -10.70
CA LYS A 350 24.70 23.06 -12.04
C LYS A 350 25.97 22.18 -11.99
N ARG A 351 26.35 21.59 -13.12
CA ARG A 351 27.55 20.75 -13.22
C ARG A 351 28.81 21.52 -12.81
N LEU A 352 29.54 20.94 -11.86
CA LEU A 352 30.76 21.53 -11.30
C LEU A 352 32.01 21.26 -12.17
N GLY A 353 31.86 20.50 -13.25
CA GLY A 353 32.97 20.08 -14.10
C GLY A 353 32.49 19.40 -15.36
N GLU A 354 33.43 18.81 -16.07
CA GLU A 354 33.22 18.13 -17.34
C GLU A 354 33.42 16.62 -17.19
N ALA A 355 32.70 15.82 -17.99
CA ALA A 355 32.87 14.37 -18.07
C ALA A 355 33.05 13.92 -19.52
N VAL A 356 34.15 13.21 -19.82
CA VAL A 356 34.55 12.80 -21.17
C VAL A 356 34.92 11.32 -21.21
N VAL A 357 34.56 10.63 -22.29
CA VAL A 357 34.95 9.23 -22.53
C VAL A 357 36.42 9.13 -22.92
N VAL A 358 37.18 8.32 -22.20
CA VAL A 358 38.63 8.12 -22.45
C VAL A 358 38.92 6.81 -23.19
N SER A 359 38.16 5.75 -22.89
CA SER A 359 38.24 4.48 -23.62
C SER A 359 37.72 4.62 -25.05
N ASP A 360 37.99 3.64 -25.91
CA ASP A 360 37.54 3.68 -27.31
C ASP A 360 36.01 3.76 -27.44
N TRP A 361 35.31 3.20 -26.46
CA TRP A 361 33.87 3.33 -26.27
C TRP A 361 33.51 3.21 -24.79
N ALA A 362 32.34 3.72 -24.41
CA ALA A 362 31.75 3.52 -23.10
C ALA A 362 30.26 3.18 -23.19
N LYS A 363 29.78 2.39 -22.24
CA LYS A 363 28.36 2.08 -22.03
C LYS A 363 27.94 2.63 -20.69
N ILE A 364 26.94 3.50 -20.70
CA ILE A 364 26.43 4.15 -19.50
C ILE A 364 24.92 4.02 -19.37
N ILE A 365 24.43 4.13 -18.13
CA ILE A 365 23.01 4.25 -17.82
C ILE A 365 22.80 5.63 -17.18
N LYS A 366 21.80 6.36 -17.68
CA LYS A 366 21.40 7.67 -17.15
C LYS A 366 20.32 7.48 -16.08
N ILE A 367 20.59 7.90 -14.85
CA ILE A 367 19.66 7.84 -13.71
C ILE A 367 19.07 9.23 -13.45
N PRO A 368 17.74 9.41 -13.49
CA PRO A 368 17.10 10.70 -13.18
C PRO A 368 17.48 11.22 -11.79
N ASN A 369 17.72 12.52 -11.67
CA ASN A 369 18.07 13.16 -10.39
C ASN A 369 17.00 12.95 -9.30
N SER A 370 15.72 12.88 -9.69
CA SER A 370 14.59 12.63 -8.80
C SER A 370 14.67 11.24 -8.17
N THR A 371 15.00 10.22 -8.97
CA THR A 371 15.19 8.84 -8.51
C THR A 371 16.39 8.72 -7.59
N PHE A 372 17.52 9.33 -7.96
CA PHE A 372 18.74 9.31 -7.14
C PHE A 372 18.51 9.97 -5.77
N LYS A 373 17.87 11.15 -5.74
CA LYS A 373 17.49 11.83 -4.50
C LYS A 373 16.53 11.01 -3.65
N LYS A 374 15.54 10.38 -4.29
CA LYS A 374 14.59 9.52 -3.61
C LYS A 374 15.29 8.36 -2.91
N LEU A 375 16.20 7.66 -3.62
CA LEU A 375 17.04 6.62 -3.02
C LEU A 375 17.85 7.15 -1.83
N LEU A 376 18.49 8.30 -2.00
CA LEU A 376 19.31 8.91 -0.96
C LEU A 376 18.50 9.27 0.31
N SER A 377 17.22 9.63 0.15
CA SER A 377 16.34 10.00 1.26
C SER A 377 15.62 8.83 1.92
N GLU A 378 15.34 7.77 1.16
CA GLU A 378 14.48 6.67 1.60
C GLU A 378 15.26 5.40 2.00
N ASP A 379 16.50 5.23 1.53
CA ASP A 379 17.30 4.02 1.74
C ASP A 379 18.62 4.31 2.48
N LEU A 380 18.70 3.83 3.73
CA LEU A 380 19.87 4.00 4.60
C LEU A 380 21.12 3.28 4.09
N GLU A 381 20.97 2.11 3.47
CA GLU A 381 22.09 1.34 2.94
C GLU A 381 22.71 2.08 1.74
N PHE A 382 21.85 2.59 0.86
CA PHE A 382 22.28 3.42 -0.27
C PHE A 382 22.91 4.74 0.20
N GLN A 383 22.33 5.39 1.22
CA GLN A 383 22.90 6.60 1.79
C GLN A 383 24.31 6.36 2.33
N ASN A 384 24.52 5.28 3.09
CA ASN A 384 25.83 4.88 3.59
C ASN A 384 26.81 4.54 2.46
N TYR A 385 26.33 3.89 1.39
CA TYR A 385 27.12 3.61 0.19
C TYR A 385 27.62 4.91 -0.47
N VAL A 386 26.74 5.90 -0.66
CA VAL A 386 27.12 7.20 -1.23
C VAL A 386 28.10 7.95 -0.32
N LEU A 387 27.86 7.98 0.99
CA LEU A 387 28.75 8.64 1.96
C LEU A 387 30.16 8.04 1.96
N ARG A 388 30.27 6.70 1.88
CA ARG A 388 31.58 6.02 1.78
C ARG A 388 32.34 6.43 0.52
N ASN A 389 31.64 6.57 -0.61
CA ASN A 389 32.27 7.00 -1.86
C ASN A 389 32.68 8.48 -1.82
N LEU A 390 31.88 9.34 -1.18
CA LEU A 390 32.23 10.74 -0.96
C LEU A 390 33.44 10.90 -0.01
N ASN A 391 33.59 10.05 1.00
CA ASN A 391 34.77 10.12 1.87
C ASN A 391 36.05 9.73 1.14
N LYS A 392 36.00 8.74 0.21
CA LYS A 392 37.14 8.43 -0.66
C LYS A 392 37.57 9.61 -1.54
N ILE A 393 36.65 10.53 -1.80
CA ILE A 393 36.86 11.76 -2.58
C ILE A 393 37.51 12.87 -1.76
N ILE A 394 37.38 12.86 -0.42
CA ILE A 394 37.95 13.90 0.45
C ILE A 394 39.34 13.50 0.94
N ILE A 395 39.58 12.19 1.12
CA ILE A 395 40.83 11.65 1.65
C ILE A 395 41.90 11.50 0.54
N ASN A 396 41.47 11.39 -0.72
CA ASN A 396 42.33 11.37 -1.92
C ASN A 396 42.14 12.63 -2.74
#